data_AF-B5IN96-F1
#
_entry.id   AF-B5IN96-F1
#
_cell.length_a   1.000
_cell.length_b   1.000
_cell.length_c   1.000
_cell.angle_alpha   90.00
_cell.angle_beta   90.00
_cell.angle_gamma   90.00
#
_symmetry.space_group_name_H-M   'P 1'
#
loop_
_entity.id
_entity.type
_entity.pdbx_description
1 polymer ?
#
loop_
_entity_poly.entity_id
_entity_poly.type
_entity_poly.pdbx_seq_one_letter_code
_entity_poly.pdbx_strand_id
1 'polypeptide(L)'
;MTAQLQLYSFRRCPYAIRARLALAAAGLRPGRGLELREVSLGSKPPELLEASPKGTVPVLVEPSGAVLEESLAIMRWALARRDPHGWLASGGDAAAAEQEALIAENDGPFKHHLDRTKYASRFGAEGDARRTEHRQEALRILSGWNRRLQGGGWLLGPRPSLADWALLPFVRQFRLADPEGFDARSDLAVLQAWLARFLQGPELAAVMASPWAERRPWRSPRWLYHLALEPEWRQAHQAGMYARSTRGLALEEVGFIHASYAHQVEATAERFFRDAGPLVLLTLDPRRLEEAGVPVRAEPAPGGSELFPHLYGPLPLEAVLRADPWRREPLQP
;
A
#
# COMPACT_ATOMS: atom_id res chain seq x y z
N MET A 1 8.96 10.66 20.10
CA MET A 1 7.75 10.14 19.42
C MET A 1 7.20 9.01 20.27
N THR A 2 5.95 9.09 20.74
CA THR A 2 5.31 7.95 21.42
C THR A 2 5.28 6.78 20.45
N ALA A 3 5.87 5.64 20.84
CA ALA A 3 5.89 4.46 20.00
C ALA A 3 4.43 4.03 19.70
N GLN A 4 4.07 4.04 18.42
CA GLN A 4 2.73 3.80 17.91
C GLN A 4 2.77 2.60 16.97
N LEU A 5 1.65 1.89 16.83
CA LEU A 5 1.50 0.84 15.81
C LEU A 5 1.77 1.42 14.43
N GLN A 6 2.48 0.68 13.57
CA GLN A 6 2.75 1.09 12.19
C GLN A 6 2.14 0.07 11.26
N LEU A 7 1.24 0.49 10.36
CA LEU A 7 0.70 -0.38 9.31
C LEU A 7 1.28 0.02 7.96
N TYR A 8 2.11 -0.85 7.40
CA TYR A 8 2.44 -0.80 5.98
C TYR A 8 1.27 -1.36 5.18
N SER A 9 0.79 -0.57 4.23
CA SER A 9 -0.44 -0.85 3.53
C SER A 9 -0.37 -0.43 2.07
N PHE A 10 -1.21 -1.04 1.22
CA PHE A 10 -1.44 -0.56 -0.14
C PHE A 10 -2.94 -0.48 -0.44
N ARG A 11 -3.41 0.70 -0.82
CA ARG A 11 -4.85 1.06 -0.89
C ARG A 11 -5.73 0.15 -1.74
N ARG A 12 -5.17 -0.55 -2.72
CA ARG A 12 -5.92 -1.45 -3.61
C ARG A 12 -5.74 -2.93 -3.28
N CYS A 13 -4.83 -3.27 -2.36
CA CYS A 13 -4.55 -4.66 -2.01
C CYS A 13 -5.70 -5.25 -1.19
N PRO A 14 -6.31 -6.39 -1.59
CA PRO A 14 -7.39 -7.01 -0.82
C PRO A 14 -6.93 -7.48 0.56
N TYR A 15 -5.69 -7.98 0.70
CA TYR A 15 -5.10 -8.31 2.00
C TYR A 15 -4.93 -7.08 2.89
N ALA A 16 -4.57 -5.93 2.31
CA ALA A 16 -4.43 -4.71 3.10
C ALA A 16 -5.80 -4.18 3.55
N ILE A 17 -6.83 -4.28 2.69
CA ILE A 17 -8.21 -3.92 3.05
C ILE A 17 -8.69 -4.77 4.24
N ARG A 18 -8.41 -6.07 4.28
CA ARG A 18 -8.69 -6.93 5.46
C ARG A 18 -8.13 -6.35 6.77
N ALA A 19 -6.84 -6.05 6.78
CA ALA A 19 -6.18 -5.49 7.96
C ALA A 19 -6.82 -4.16 8.38
N ARG A 20 -7.09 -3.26 7.41
CA ARG A 20 -7.74 -1.98 7.70
C ARG A 20 -9.14 -2.15 8.30
N LEU A 21 -9.94 -3.06 7.76
CA LEU A 21 -11.29 -3.34 8.26
C LEU A 21 -11.26 -3.76 9.73
N ALA A 22 -10.43 -4.74 10.08
CA ALA A 22 -10.32 -5.25 11.44
C ALA A 22 -9.71 -4.23 12.43
N LEU A 23 -8.68 -3.51 12.01
CA LEU A 23 -8.08 -2.43 12.82
C LEU A 23 -9.10 -1.31 13.09
N ALA A 24 -9.84 -0.89 12.07
CA ALA A 24 -10.88 0.12 12.20
C ALA A 24 -12.04 -0.34 13.12
N ALA A 25 -12.47 -1.60 12.99
CA ALA A 25 -13.48 -2.21 13.87
C ALA A 25 -13.02 -2.27 15.33
N ALA A 26 -11.74 -2.58 15.56
CA ALA A 26 -11.12 -2.52 16.88
C ALA A 26 -10.96 -1.09 17.43
N GLY A 27 -11.21 -0.05 16.62
CA GLY A 27 -11.13 1.35 17.01
C GLY A 27 -9.76 2.01 16.77
N LEU A 28 -8.82 1.32 16.12
CA LEU A 28 -7.52 1.85 15.70
C LEU A 28 -7.69 2.57 14.36
N ARG A 29 -7.15 3.79 14.24
CA ARG A 29 -7.23 4.59 13.01
C ARG A 29 -5.93 5.36 12.78
N PRO A 30 -5.56 5.67 11.53
CA PRO A 30 -4.39 6.50 11.26
C PRO A 30 -4.50 7.84 12.01
N GLY A 31 -3.44 8.24 12.70
CA GLY A 31 -3.42 9.41 13.58
C GLY A 31 -4.00 9.17 14.98
N ARG A 32 -4.63 8.02 15.24
CA ARG A 32 -5.16 7.64 16.56
C ARG A 32 -4.83 6.19 16.90
N GLY A 33 -3.69 6.00 17.55
CA GLY A 33 -3.19 4.67 17.93
C GLY A 33 -2.57 3.86 16.80
N LEU A 34 -2.69 4.33 15.54
CA LEU A 34 -2.00 3.76 14.37
C LEU A 34 -1.33 4.84 13.50
N GLU A 35 -0.11 4.59 13.04
CA GLU A 35 0.54 5.29 11.92
C GLU A 35 0.30 4.47 10.65
N LEU A 36 -0.24 5.10 9.60
CA LEU A 36 -0.37 4.45 8.30
C LEU A 36 0.82 4.78 7.42
N ARG A 37 1.45 3.75 6.87
CA ARG A 37 2.51 3.85 5.86
C ARG A 37 2.01 3.27 4.54
N GLU A 38 1.42 4.13 3.70
CA GLU A 38 1.04 3.72 2.35
C GLU A 38 2.31 3.48 1.53
N VAL A 39 2.45 2.30 0.92
CA VAL A 39 3.65 1.92 0.17
C VAL A 39 3.37 1.80 -1.32
N SER A 40 4.41 2.03 -2.13
CA SER A 40 4.42 1.58 -3.53
C SER A 40 4.96 0.15 -3.60
N LEU A 41 4.23 -0.76 -4.24
CA LEU A 41 4.71 -2.14 -4.42
C LEU A 41 5.83 -2.27 -5.45
N GLY A 42 5.92 -1.31 -6.40
CA GLY A 42 7.03 -1.23 -7.35
C GLY A 42 8.28 -0.55 -6.78
N SER A 43 8.14 0.14 -5.65
CA SER A 43 9.23 0.84 -4.98
C SER A 43 8.98 0.90 -3.48
N LYS A 44 9.47 -0.15 -2.80
CA LYS A 44 9.18 -0.41 -1.39
C LYS A 44 10.09 0.46 -0.52
N PRO A 45 9.57 1.10 0.55
CA PRO A 45 10.42 1.81 1.49
C PRO A 45 11.39 0.84 2.18
N PRO A 46 12.65 1.25 2.45
CA PRO A 46 13.61 0.42 3.18
C PRO A 46 13.04 -0.12 4.50
N GLU A 47 12.25 0.69 5.21
CA GLU A 47 11.64 0.32 6.49
C GLU A 47 10.65 -0.85 6.38
N LEU A 48 9.99 -1.03 5.22
CA LEU A 48 9.15 -2.21 4.99
C LEU A 48 10.01 -3.47 4.88
N LEU A 49 11.15 -3.38 4.18
CA LEU A 49 12.06 -4.51 3.99
C LEU A 49 12.77 -4.88 5.30
N GLU A 50 13.11 -3.88 6.12
CA GLU A 50 13.63 -4.06 7.48
C GLU A 50 12.61 -4.78 8.38
N ALA A 51 11.34 -4.36 8.34
CA ALA A 51 10.29 -4.98 9.15
C ALA A 51 9.89 -6.38 8.66
N SER A 52 9.89 -6.59 7.34
CA SER A 52 9.40 -7.81 6.70
C SER A 52 10.22 -8.08 5.44
N PRO A 53 11.18 -9.02 5.47
CA PRO A 53 11.99 -9.40 4.31
C PRO A 53 11.16 -9.86 3.10
N LYS A 54 9.94 -10.36 3.30
CA LYS A 54 8.97 -10.68 2.24
C LYS A 54 8.62 -9.45 1.38
N GLY A 55 8.69 -8.26 1.96
CA GLY A 55 8.33 -6.99 1.34
C GLY A 55 6.90 -6.97 0.80
N THR A 56 5.98 -7.70 1.43
CA THR A 56 4.56 -7.75 1.07
C THR A 56 3.74 -6.87 2.01
N VAL A 57 2.47 -6.64 1.69
CA VAL A 57 1.55 -5.90 2.56
C VAL A 57 0.25 -6.66 2.73
N PRO A 58 -0.44 -6.51 3.87
CA PRO A 58 -0.14 -5.62 4.99
C PRO A 58 0.99 -6.12 5.90
N VAL A 59 1.69 -5.21 6.58
CA VAL A 59 2.59 -5.52 7.69
C VAL A 59 2.26 -4.58 8.85
N LEU A 60 1.97 -5.13 10.03
CA LEU A 60 1.77 -4.37 11.25
C LEU A 60 2.98 -4.52 12.16
N VAL A 61 3.55 -3.40 12.60
CA VAL A 61 4.65 -3.36 13.56
C VAL A 61 4.15 -2.76 14.87
N GLU A 62 4.38 -3.48 15.96
CA GLU A 62 4.04 -3.03 17.31
C GLU A 62 5.13 -2.12 17.90
N PRO A 63 4.78 -1.26 18.89
CA PRO A 63 5.76 -0.47 19.63
C PRO A 63 6.91 -1.29 20.24
N SER A 64 6.65 -2.57 20.57
CA SER A 64 7.65 -3.51 21.09
C SER A 64 8.64 -4.01 20.03
N GLY A 65 8.39 -3.77 18.75
CA GLY A 65 9.11 -4.34 17.62
C GLY A 65 8.55 -5.66 17.11
N ALA A 66 7.48 -6.21 17.72
CA ALA A 66 6.79 -7.39 17.19
C ALA A 66 6.18 -7.09 15.82
N VAL A 67 6.27 -8.03 14.88
CA VAL A 67 5.80 -7.87 13.51
C VAL A 67 4.75 -8.93 13.16
N LEU A 68 3.65 -8.49 12.57
CA LEU A 68 2.63 -9.34 11.95
C LEU A 68 2.63 -9.11 10.44
N GLU A 69 3.00 -10.13 9.68
CA GLU A 69 3.12 -10.05 8.22
C GLU A 69 1.87 -10.56 7.46
N GLU A 70 0.99 -11.30 8.14
CA GLU A 70 -0.16 -11.94 7.50
C GLU A 70 -1.45 -11.18 7.81
N SER A 71 -2.23 -10.85 6.77
CA SER A 71 -3.46 -10.07 6.95
C SER A 71 -4.46 -10.70 7.93
N LEU A 72 -4.60 -12.04 7.92
CA LEU A 72 -5.49 -12.75 8.82
C LEU A 72 -4.99 -12.70 10.27
N ALA A 73 -3.67 -12.78 10.47
CA ALA A 73 -3.06 -12.61 11.79
C ALA A 73 -3.32 -11.20 12.33
N ILE A 74 -3.16 -10.17 11.48
CA ILE A 74 -3.50 -8.79 11.84
C ILE A 74 -5.00 -8.65 12.19
N MET A 75 -5.89 -9.27 11.41
CA MET A 75 -7.32 -9.23 11.70
C MET A 75 -7.64 -9.83 13.07
N ARG A 76 -7.14 -11.05 13.33
CA ARG A 76 -7.35 -11.73 14.62
C ARG A 76 -6.75 -10.96 15.78
N TRP A 77 -5.52 -10.47 15.61
CA TRP A 77 -4.84 -9.65 16.62
C TRP A 77 -5.65 -8.40 16.97
N ALA A 78 -6.19 -7.69 15.97
CA ALA A 78 -6.96 -6.48 16.20
C ALA A 78 -8.27 -6.78 16.94
N LEU A 79 -9.02 -7.77 16.46
CA LEU A 79 -10.33 -8.13 17.01
C LEU A 79 -10.22 -8.78 18.39
N ALA A 80 -9.18 -9.55 18.67
CA ALA A 80 -8.94 -10.13 20.01
C ALA A 80 -8.79 -9.04 21.09
N ARG A 81 -8.34 -7.83 20.72
CA ARG A 81 -8.24 -6.69 21.62
C ARG A 81 -9.59 -6.01 21.84
N ARG A 82 -10.38 -5.88 20.78
CA ARG A 82 -11.70 -5.24 20.79
C ARG A 82 -12.51 -5.69 19.57
N ASP A 83 -13.57 -6.46 19.81
CA ASP A 83 -14.50 -6.93 18.78
C ASP A 83 -15.94 -6.51 19.12
N PRO A 84 -16.30 -5.23 18.91
CA PRO A 84 -17.61 -4.72 19.31
C PRO A 84 -18.75 -5.27 18.44
N HIS A 85 -18.42 -5.88 17.31
CA HIS A 85 -19.38 -6.41 16.34
C HIS A 85 -19.46 -7.95 16.35
N GLY A 86 -18.60 -8.62 17.13
CA GLY A 86 -18.59 -10.07 17.28
C GLY A 86 -18.14 -10.83 16.03
N TRP A 87 -17.23 -10.27 15.23
CA TRP A 87 -16.72 -10.90 14.01
C TRP A 87 -15.97 -12.21 14.27
N LEU A 88 -15.31 -12.34 15.44
CA LEU A 88 -14.61 -13.58 15.80
C LEU A 88 -15.55 -14.69 16.28
N ALA A 89 -16.77 -14.34 16.70
CA ALA A 89 -17.71 -15.30 17.25
C ALA A 89 -18.30 -16.18 16.14
N SER A 90 -17.84 -17.42 16.07
CA SER A 90 -18.30 -18.39 15.07
C SER A 90 -19.62 -19.08 15.44
N GLY A 91 -20.07 -19.03 16.70
CA GLY A 91 -21.28 -19.75 17.14
C GLY A 91 -21.03 -21.22 17.52
N GLY A 92 -19.77 -21.62 17.72
CA GLY A 92 -19.35 -22.95 18.19
C GLY A 92 -18.15 -23.51 17.41
N ASP A 93 -17.63 -24.68 17.82
CA ASP A 93 -16.43 -25.30 17.22
C ASP A 93 -16.64 -25.70 15.75
N ALA A 94 -17.81 -26.27 15.43
CA ALA A 94 -18.14 -26.67 14.06
C ALA A 94 -18.16 -25.47 13.11
N ALA A 95 -18.77 -24.37 13.54
CA ALA A 95 -18.82 -23.13 12.75
C ALA A 95 -17.46 -22.42 12.71
N ALA A 96 -16.60 -22.59 13.74
CA ALA A 96 -15.22 -22.12 13.69
C ALA A 96 -14.43 -22.87 12.61
N ALA A 97 -14.55 -24.20 12.55
CA ALA A 97 -13.91 -25.01 11.52
C ALA A 97 -14.41 -24.64 10.12
N GLU A 98 -15.70 -24.38 9.95
CA GLU A 98 -16.27 -23.93 8.69
C GLU A 98 -15.77 -22.53 8.28
N GLN A 99 -15.60 -21.61 9.25
CA GLN A 99 -14.97 -20.31 9.03
C GLN A 99 -13.53 -20.45 8.52
N GLU A 100 -12.71 -21.28 9.16
CA GLU A 100 -11.34 -21.53 8.71
C GLU A 100 -11.31 -22.14 7.31
N ALA A 101 -12.21 -23.08 7.01
CA ALA A 101 -12.29 -23.72 5.70
C ALA A 101 -12.62 -22.71 4.58
N LEU A 102 -13.57 -21.79 4.82
CA LEU A 102 -13.90 -20.73 3.86
C LEU A 102 -12.72 -19.78 3.62
N ILE A 103 -12.02 -19.40 4.69
CA ILE A 103 -10.84 -18.52 4.60
C ILE A 103 -9.71 -19.24 3.85
N ALA A 104 -9.47 -20.52 4.12
CA ALA A 104 -8.47 -21.32 3.42
C ALA A 104 -8.81 -21.50 1.93
N GLU A 105 -10.08 -21.75 1.58
CA GLU A 105 -10.54 -21.81 0.18
C GLU A 105 -10.32 -20.47 -0.54
N ASN A 106 -10.57 -19.36 0.15
CA ASN A 106 -10.30 -18.03 -0.40
C ASN A 106 -8.80 -17.79 -0.63
N ASP A 107 -7.97 -18.03 0.39
CA ASP A 107 -6.56 -17.66 0.39
C ASP A 107 -5.70 -18.60 -0.44
N GLY A 108 -6.16 -19.84 -0.66
CA GLY A 108 -5.54 -20.82 -1.54
C GLY A 108 -6.21 -20.85 -2.93
N PRO A 109 -7.12 -21.81 -3.21
CA PRO A 109 -7.69 -22.03 -4.54
C PRO A 109 -8.29 -20.79 -5.21
N PHE A 110 -9.17 -20.05 -4.52
CA PHE A 110 -9.84 -18.90 -5.15
C PHE A 110 -8.85 -17.81 -5.53
N LYS A 111 -7.94 -17.46 -4.62
CA LYS A 111 -6.88 -16.47 -4.88
C LYS A 111 -5.96 -16.91 -6.01
N HIS A 112 -5.55 -18.18 -6.04
CA HIS A 112 -4.73 -18.73 -7.10
C HIS A 112 -5.35 -18.48 -8.49
N HIS A 113 -6.66 -18.75 -8.61
CA HIS A 113 -7.41 -18.55 -9.85
C HIS A 113 -7.66 -17.07 -10.15
N LEU A 114 -8.06 -16.28 -9.14
CA LEU A 114 -8.24 -14.83 -9.26
C LEU A 114 -7.00 -14.13 -9.83
N ASP A 115 -5.81 -14.45 -9.31
CA ASP A 115 -4.56 -13.85 -9.79
C ASP A 115 -4.30 -14.18 -11.26
N ARG A 116 -4.53 -15.43 -11.67
CA ARG A 116 -4.31 -15.89 -13.05
C ARG A 116 -5.39 -15.41 -14.00
N THR A 117 -6.60 -15.13 -13.53
CA THR A 117 -7.62 -14.45 -14.33
C THR A 117 -7.27 -12.99 -14.54
N LYS A 118 -6.88 -12.27 -13.47
CA LYS A 118 -6.71 -10.82 -13.48
C LYS A 118 -5.36 -10.37 -14.05
N TYR A 119 -4.31 -11.13 -13.78
CA TYR A 119 -2.93 -10.80 -14.14
C TYR A 119 -2.30 -11.88 -15.02
N ALA A 120 -3.09 -12.49 -15.91
CA ALA A 120 -2.64 -13.64 -16.72
C ALA A 120 -1.35 -13.36 -17.51
N SER A 121 -1.18 -12.13 -18.01
CA SER A 121 0.02 -11.70 -18.73
C SER A 121 1.32 -11.78 -17.90
N ARG A 122 1.24 -11.78 -16.56
CA ARG A 122 2.40 -12.01 -15.68
C ARG A 122 2.90 -13.46 -15.71
N PHE A 123 2.12 -14.38 -16.26
CA PHE A 123 2.43 -15.80 -16.39
C PHE A 123 2.74 -16.19 -17.85
N GLY A 124 3.09 -15.22 -18.69
CA GLY A 124 3.45 -15.42 -20.09
C GLY A 124 2.28 -15.88 -20.97
N ALA A 125 2.61 -16.35 -22.18
CA ALA A 125 1.63 -16.75 -23.18
C ALA A 125 0.73 -17.92 -22.70
N GLU A 126 1.27 -18.85 -21.91
CA GLU A 126 0.49 -19.94 -21.31
C GLU A 126 -0.56 -19.41 -20.32
N GLY A 127 -0.19 -18.42 -19.50
CA GLY A 127 -1.12 -17.76 -18.59
C GLY A 127 -2.30 -17.13 -19.31
N ASP A 128 -2.03 -16.41 -20.40
CA ASP A 128 -3.07 -15.80 -21.22
C ASP A 128 -3.97 -16.85 -21.87
N ALA A 129 -3.40 -17.94 -22.40
CA ALA A 129 -4.17 -19.05 -22.98
C ALA A 129 -5.11 -19.73 -21.97
N ARG A 130 -4.69 -19.83 -20.70
CA ARG A 130 -5.45 -20.47 -19.61
C ARG A 130 -6.29 -19.51 -18.78
N ARG A 131 -6.35 -18.22 -19.15
CA ARG A 131 -7.10 -17.20 -18.41
C ARG A 131 -8.58 -17.58 -18.23
N THR A 132 -9.21 -18.11 -19.28
CA THR A 132 -10.62 -18.52 -19.27
C THR A 132 -10.85 -19.72 -18.35
N GLU A 133 -9.95 -20.72 -18.38
CA GLU A 133 -9.99 -21.89 -17.47
C GLU A 133 -9.94 -21.42 -16.01
N HIS A 134 -8.94 -20.60 -15.65
CA HIS A 134 -8.85 -20.08 -14.28
C HIS A 134 -10.06 -19.24 -13.88
N ARG A 135 -10.65 -18.49 -14.81
CA ARG A 135 -11.89 -17.76 -14.54
C ARG A 135 -13.05 -18.72 -14.22
N GLN A 136 -13.19 -19.82 -14.96
CA GLN A 136 -14.21 -20.83 -14.71
C GLN A 136 -14.01 -21.52 -13.36
N GLU A 137 -12.76 -21.83 -12.99
CA GLU A 137 -12.44 -22.41 -11.68
C GLU A 137 -12.81 -21.47 -10.53
N ALA A 138 -12.46 -20.19 -10.64
CA ALA A 138 -12.85 -19.17 -9.66
C ALA A 138 -14.38 -19.03 -9.57
N LEU A 139 -15.08 -19.06 -10.70
CA LEU A 139 -16.55 -19.00 -10.73
C LEU A 139 -17.19 -20.20 -10.04
N ARG A 140 -16.63 -21.41 -10.14
CA ARG A 140 -17.16 -22.58 -9.44
C ARG A 140 -17.10 -22.42 -7.92
N ILE A 141 -16.01 -21.85 -7.40
CA ILE A 141 -15.86 -21.54 -5.98
C ILE A 141 -16.90 -20.50 -5.57
N LEU A 142 -17.05 -19.41 -6.34
CA LEU A 142 -18.07 -18.40 -6.11
C LEU A 142 -19.49 -18.98 -6.14
N SER A 143 -19.80 -19.91 -7.05
CA SER A 143 -21.08 -20.62 -7.05
C SER A 143 -21.29 -21.46 -5.77
N GLY A 144 -20.21 -22.01 -5.20
CA GLY A 144 -20.23 -22.68 -3.89
C GLY A 144 -20.62 -21.74 -2.76
N TRP A 145 -19.99 -20.56 -2.68
CA TRP A 145 -20.35 -19.54 -1.70
C TRP A 145 -21.75 -18.98 -1.92
N ASN A 146 -22.16 -18.78 -3.18
CA ASN A 146 -23.51 -18.35 -3.53
C ASN A 146 -24.57 -19.33 -3.01
N ARG A 147 -24.32 -20.65 -3.07
CA ARG A 147 -25.23 -21.66 -2.49
C ARG A 147 -25.38 -21.52 -0.98
N ARG A 148 -24.27 -21.26 -0.26
CA ARG A 148 -24.30 -21.04 1.19
C ARG A 148 -25.14 -19.82 1.57
N LEU A 149 -25.10 -18.78 0.73
CA LEU A 149 -25.85 -17.55 0.95
C LEU A 149 -27.35 -17.66 0.58
N GLN A 150 -27.82 -18.73 -0.05
CA GLN A 150 -29.21 -18.86 -0.51
C GLN A 150 -30.25 -18.73 0.61
N GLY A 151 -29.92 -19.13 1.83
CA GLY A 151 -30.77 -18.93 3.01
C GLY A 151 -30.91 -17.48 3.46
N GLY A 152 -30.22 -16.54 2.80
CA GLY A 152 -30.09 -15.15 3.21
C GLY A 152 -29.02 -14.95 4.29
N GLY A 153 -28.73 -13.68 4.62
CA GLY A 153 -27.78 -13.33 5.68
C GLY A 153 -26.32 -13.24 5.19
N TRP A 154 -25.45 -13.99 5.86
CA TRP A 154 -23.99 -14.01 5.69
C TRP A 154 -23.50 -15.46 5.60
N LEU A 155 -22.22 -15.67 5.32
CA LEU A 155 -21.71 -17.00 4.96
C LEU A 155 -21.96 -18.08 6.01
N LEU A 156 -21.98 -17.71 7.30
CA LEU A 156 -22.13 -18.61 8.44
C LEU A 156 -23.37 -18.33 9.30
N GLY A 157 -24.30 -17.49 8.83
CA GLY A 157 -25.53 -17.20 9.56
C GLY A 157 -26.07 -15.78 9.40
N PRO A 158 -26.87 -15.28 10.36
CA PRO A 158 -27.59 -14.01 10.20
C PRO A 158 -26.73 -12.75 10.40
N ARG A 159 -25.50 -12.89 10.91
CA ARG A 159 -24.56 -11.78 11.19
C ARG A 159 -23.22 -12.02 10.48
N PRO A 160 -22.48 -10.95 10.12
CA PRO A 160 -21.19 -11.12 9.47
C PRO A 160 -20.17 -11.73 10.43
N SER A 161 -19.33 -12.59 9.88
CA SER A 161 -18.22 -13.25 10.57
C SER A 161 -16.88 -12.78 10.02
N LEU A 162 -15.78 -13.25 10.63
CA LEU A 162 -14.43 -13.02 10.11
C LEU A 162 -14.29 -13.54 8.68
N ALA A 163 -14.95 -14.65 8.31
CA ALA A 163 -14.94 -15.16 6.95
C ALA A 163 -15.52 -14.14 5.95
N ASP A 164 -16.63 -13.49 6.27
CA ASP A 164 -17.23 -12.51 5.35
C ASP A 164 -16.26 -11.36 5.06
N TRP A 165 -15.71 -10.74 6.11
CA TRP A 165 -14.77 -9.63 5.99
C TRP A 165 -13.42 -10.04 5.39
N ALA A 166 -13.04 -11.31 5.50
CA ALA A 166 -11.88 -11.87 4.83
C ALA A 166 -12.13 -12.08 3.33
N LEU A 167 -13.29 -12.60 2.93
CA LEU A 167 -13.56 -12.99 1.54
C LEU A 167 -13.97 -11.79 0.66
N LEU A 168 -14.78 -10.88 1.19
CA LEU A 168 -15.36 -9.74 0.45
C LEU A 168 -14.34 -8.89 -0.33
N PRO A 169 -13.15 -8.54 0.22
CA PRO A 169 -12.13 -7.81 -0.52
C PRO A 169 -11.66 -8.54 -1.78
N PHE A 170 -11.64 -9.87 -1.80
CA PHE A 170 -11.19 -10.69 -2.93
C PHE A 170 -12.27 -10.84 -3.99
N VAL A 171 -13.52 -11.06 -3.58
CA VAL A 171 -14.65 -11.06 -4.51
C VAL A 171 -14.80 -9.69 -5.17
N ARG A 172 -14.55 -8.60 -4.44
CA ARG A 172 -14.42 -7.25 -5.02
C ARG A 172 -13.32 -7.19 -6.10
N GLN A 173 -12.15 -7.80 -5.89
CA GLN A 173 -11.09 -7.82 -6.92
C GLN A 173 -11.49 -8.66 -8.14
N PHE A 174 -12.21 -9.77 -7.94
CA PHE A 174 -12.73 -10.60 -9.02
C PHE A 174 -13.70 -9.80 -9.91
N ARG A 175 -14.70 -9.15 -9.30
CA ARG A 175 -15.62 -8.25 -10.02
C ARG A 175 -14.87 -7.13 -10.75
N LEU A 176 -13.87 -6.51 -10.12
CA LEU A 176 -13.10 -5.43 -10.77
C LEU A 176 -12.31 -5.88 -12.00
N ALA A 177 -12.06 -7.18 -12.18
CA ALA A 177 -11.39 -7.69 -13.38
C ALA A 177 -12.33 -7.70 -14.61
N ASP A 178 -13.64 -7.84 -14.40
CA ASP A 178 -14.68 -7.82 -15.43
C ASP A 178 -16.04 -7.55 -14.77
N PRO A 179 -16.39 -6.25 -14.54
CA PRO A 179 -17.61 -5.90 -13.83
C PRO A 179 -18.87 -6.32 -14.58
N GLU A 180 -18.93 -6.05 -15.89
CA GLU A 180 -20.10 -6.34 -16.72
C GLU A 180 -20.39 -7.84 -16.78
N GLY A 181 -19.35 -8.66 -17.03
CA GLY A 181 -19.51 -10.11 -17.09
C GLY A 181 -19.77 -10.74 -15.72
N PHE A 182 -19.32 -10.14 -14.62
CA PHE A 182 -19.69 -10.60 -13.28
C PHE A 182 -21.14 -10.22 -12.93
N ASP A 183 -21.56 -9.00 -13.24
CA ASP A 183 -22.89 -8.47 -12.89
C ASP A 183 -24.00 -9.12 -13.73
N ALA A 184 -23.72 -9.54 -14.97
CA ALA A 184 -24.69 -10.24 -15.83
C ALA A 184 -25.04 -11.67 -15.38
N ARG A 185 -24.33 -12.24 -14.39
CA ARG A 185 -24.49 -13.63 -13.94
C ARG A 185 -25.65 -13.80 -12.95
N SER A 186 -26.84 -14.11 -13.45
CA SER A 186 -28.03 -14.36 -12.62
C SER A 186 -27.88 -15.54 -11.65
N ASP A 187 -27.03 -16.53 -11.97
CA ASP A 187 -26.71 -17.66 -11.11
C ASP A 187 -25.90 -17.29 -9.86
N LEU A 188 -25.37 -16.05 -9.78
CA LEU A 188 -24.64 -15.50 -8.65
C LEU A 188 -25.39 -14.37 -7.93
N ALA A 189 -26.69 -14.17 -8.19
CA ALA A 189 -27.45 -13.02 -7.71
C ALA A 189 -27.38 -12.79 -6.19
N VAL A 190 -27.39 -13.85 -5.38
CA VAL A 190 -27.35 -13.72 -3.91
C VAL A 190 -25.94 -13.35 -3.43
N LEU A 191 -24.90 -13.91 -4.04
CA LEU A 191 -23.52 -13.51 -3.80
C LEU A 191 -23.25 -12.06 -4.25
N GLN A 192 -23.83 -11.65 -5.38
CA GLN A 192 -23.77 -10.26 -5.85
C GLN A 192 -24.43 -9.31 -4.84
N ALA A 193 -25.59 -9.66 -4.27
CA ALA A 193 -26.23 -8.88 -3.21
C ALA A 193 -25.38 -8.81 -1.92
N TRP A 194 -24.74 -9.92 -1.53
CA TRP A 194 -23.80 -9.98 -0.41
C TRP A 194 -22.58 -9.06 -0.64
N LEU A 195 -22.01 -9.06 -1.86
CA LEU A 195 -20.95 -8.14 -2.25
C LEU A 195 -21.44 -6.68 -2.30
N ALA A 196 -22.63 -6.42 -2.83
CA ALA A 196 -23.19 -5.08 -2.95
C ALA A 196 -23.35 -4.40 -1.58
N ARG A 197 -23.83 -5.16 -0.58
CA ARG A 197 -23.90 -4.70 0.82
C ARG A 197 -22.54 -4.26 1.35
N PHE A 198 -21.46 -4.97 1.02
CA PHE A 198 -20.10 -4.57 1.38
C PHE A 198 -19.64 -3.31 0.64
N LEU A 199 -19.88 -3.25 -0.68
CA LEU A 199 -19.45 -2.13 -1.51
C LEU A 199 -20.15 -0.82 -1.14
N GLN A 200 -21.39 -0.90 -0.66
CA GLN A 200 -22.20 0.24 -0.22
C GLN A 200 -22.13 0.46 1.30
N GLY A 201 -21.45 -0.43 2.03
CA GLY A 201 -21.43 -0.45 3.49
C GLY A 201 -20.48 0.58 4.10
N PRO A 202 -20.78 1.05 5.33
CA PRO A 202 -19.96 2.03 6.03
C PRO A 202 -18.55 1.51 6.36
N GLU A 203 -18.38 0.21 6.56
CA GLU A 203 -17.09 -0.40 6.93
C GLU A 203 -16.06 -0.25 5.80
N LEU A 204 -16.45 -0.57 4.56
CA LEU A 204 -15.57 -0.38 3.41
C LEU A 204 -15.35 1.11 3.16
N ALA A 205 -16.42 1.92 3.18
CA ALA A 205 -16.31 3.36 2.95
C ALA A 205 -15.30 4.01 3.92
N ALA A 206 -15.35 3.64 5.20
CA ALA A 206 -14.44 4.17 6.21
C ALA A 206 -12.96 3.85 5.95
N VAL A 207 -12.64 2.66 5.43
CA VAL A 207 -11.25 2.23 5.16
C VAL A 207 -10.77 2.54 3.74
N MET A 208 -11.66 3.06 2.89
CA MET A 208 -11.38 3.55 1.55
C MET A 208 -11.33 5.08 1.46
N ALA A 209 -11.62 5.78 2.55
CA ALA A 209 -11.49 7.23 2.67
C ALA A 209 -10.14 7.63 3.29
N SER A 210 -9.78 8.92 3.22
CA SER A 210 -8.66 9.47 3.99
C SER A 210 -8.95 9.36 5.49
N PRO A 211 -7.97 9.06 6.36
CA PRO A 211 -6.54 8.85 6.05
C PRO A 211 -6.17 7.41 5.62
N TRP A 212 -7.10 6.46 5.59
CA TRP A 212 -6.80 5.05 5.28
C TRP A 212 -6.36 4.79 3.83
N ALA A 213 -6.98 5.47 2.87
CA ALA A 213 -6.69 5.32 1.45
C ALA A 213 -5.85 6.47 0.90
N GLU A 214 -4.87 6.91 1.70
CA GLU A 214 -3.87 7.87 1.27
C GLU A 214 -3.28 7.42 -0.07
N ARG A 215 -3.13 8.36 -1.00
CA ARG A 215 -2.66 8.06 -2.35
C ARG A 215 -1.16 8.28 -2.47
N ARG A 216 -0.64 9.15 -1.60
CA ARG A 216 0.77 9.47 -1.52
C ARG A 216 1.51 8.38 -0.78
N PRO A 217 2.58 7.82 -1.37
CA PRO A 217 3.47 6.95 -0.64
C PRO A 217 4.02 7.68 0.59
N TRP A 218 4.00 7.00 1.72
CA TRP A 218 4.64 7.47 2.93
C TRP A 218 6.14 7.69 2.70
N ARG A 219 6.65 8.80 3.23
CA ARG A 219 8.07 9.15 3.21
C ARG A 219 8.60 9.14 4.64
N SER A 220 9.71 8.44 4.81
CA SER A 220 10.37 8.30 6.11
C SER A 220 11.03 9.61 6.51
N PRO A 221 10.88 10.06 7.76
CA PRO A 221 11.65 11.19 8.27
C PRO A 221 13.14 10.86 8.46
N ARG A 222 13.54 9.58 8.33
CA ARG A 222 14.95 9.14 8.41
C ARG A 222 15.78 9.55 7.20
N TRP A 223 15.14 9.77 6.05
CA TRP A 223 15.81 9.99 4.78
C TRP A 223 15.74 11.45 4.32
N LEU A 224 16.69 11.83 3.47
CA LEU A 224 16.64 13.07 2.72
C LEU A 224 16.10 12.82 1.32
N TYR A 225 15.57 13.86 0.71
CA TYR A 225 14.91 13.77 -0.59
C TYR A 225 15.46 14.82 -1.54
N HIS A 226 15.72 14.45 -2.79
CA HIS A 226 16.15 15.37 -3.84
C HIS A 226 15.31 15.17 -5.10
N LEU A 227 14.83 16.27 -5.70
CA LEU A 227 14.11 16.24 -6.96
C LEU A 227 15.10 16.54 -8.09
N ALA A 228 15.29 15.57 -8.98
CA ALA A 228 16.16 15.68 -10.15
C ALA A 228 15.32 15.64 -11.43
N LEU A 229 15.76 16.34 -12.49
CA LEU A 229 15.22 16.09 -13.83
C LEU A 229 15.63 14.70 -14.30
N GLU A 230 14.73 13.96 -14.93
CA GLU A 230 15.01 12.60 -15.41
C GLU A 230 16.25 12.52 -16.32
N PRO A 231 16.48 13.45 -17.28
CA PRO A 231 17.69 13.44 -18.11
C PRO A 231 18.98 13.65 -17.30
N GLU A 232 18.96 14.54 -16.30
CA GLU A 232 20.12 14.82 -15.44
C GLU A 232 20.46 13.60 -14.58
N TRP A 233 19.43 12.93 -14.04
CA TRP A 233 19.61 11.70 -13.28
C TRP A 233 20.15 10.55 -14.12
N ARG A 234 19.72 10.45 -15.39
CA ARG A 234 20.25 9.47 -16.34
C ARG A 234 21.71 9.75 -16.69
N GLN A 235 22.09 11.01 -16.84
CA GLN A 235 23.48 11.41 -17.08
C GLN A 235 24.37 11.08 -15.87
N ALA A 236 23.89 11.34 -14.65
CA ALA A 236 24.63 11.02 -13.43
C ALA A 236 24.97 9.54 -13.30
N HIS A 237 24.07 8.64 -13.72
CA HIS A 237 24.36 7.20 -13.78
C HIS A 237 25.54 6.85 -14.70
N GLN A 238 25.72 7.58 -15.79
CA GLN A 238 26.84 7.37 -16.70
C GLN A 238 28.14 7.97 -16.15
N ALA A 239 28.04 9.08 -15.43
CA ALA A 239 29.18 9.79 -14.83
C ALA A 239 29.63 9.22 -13.47
N GLY A 240 28.79 8.41 -12.80
CA GLY A 240 29.05 7.88 -11.46
C GLY A 240 28.78 8.87 -10.31
N MET A 241 28.31 10.09 -10.62
CA MET A 241 28.02 11.14 -9.63
C MET A 241 26.97 12.11 -10.14
N TYR A 242 26.19 12.70 -9.23
CA TYR A 242 25.20 13.74 -9.54
C TYR A 242 25.69 15.11 -9.03
N ALA A 243 25.79 16.09 -9.92
CA ALA A 243 26.40 17.40 -9.64
C ALA A 243 25.49 18.59 -10.03
N ARG A 244 24.17 18.43 -9.96
CA ARG A 244 23.22 19.54 -10.19
C ARG A 244 22.72 20.06 -8.85
N SER A 245 22.70 21.38 -8.69
CA SER A 245 22.25 22.00 -7.44
C SER A 245 20.74 22.23 -7.44
N THR A 246 20.27 22.91 -8.48
CA THR A 246 18.87 23.25 -8.71
C THR A 246 18.62 23.32 -10.22
N ARG A 247 17.38 23.62 -10.62
CA ARG A 247 17.00 23.69 -12.03
C ARG A 247 17.87 24.69 -12.77
N GLY A 248 18.64 24.18 -13.73
CA GLY A 248 19.50 25.00 -14.59
C GLY A 248 20.90 25.26 -14.04
N LEU A 249 21.15 25.11 -12.73
CA LEU A 249 22.44 25.44 -12.11
C LEU A 249 23.19 24.19 -11.61
N ALA A 250 24.48 24.14 -11.91
CA ALA A 250 25.40 23.10 -11.46
C ALA A 250 25.83 23.32 -10.00
N LEU A 251 26.41 22.28 -9.39
CA LEU A 251 26.97 22.36 -8.06
C LEU A 251 28.06 23.43 -7.95
N GLU A 252 28.91 23.56 -8.97
CA GLU A 252 30.03 24.49 -8.98
C GLU A 252 29.58 25.96 -8.99
N GLU A 253 28.37 26.22 -9.50
CA GLU A 253 27.79 27.56 -9.57
C GLU A 253 27.14 27.99 -8.24
N VAL A 254 26.61 27.04 -7.46
CA VAL A 254 25.84 27.32 -6.23
C VAL A 254 26.63 27.01 -4.95
N GLY A 255 27.49 25.99 -4.99
CA GLY A 255 28.32 25.51 -3.88
C GLY A 255 27.71 24.37 -3.06
N PHE A 256 26.43 24.02 -3.26
CA PHE A 256 25.76 22.88 -2.61
C PHE A 256 24.56 22.37 -3.42
N ILE A 257 24.10 21.14 -3.15
CA ILE A 257 22.88 20.56 -3.74
C ILE A 257 21.71 20.71 -2.75
N HIS A 258 20.56 21.20 -3.23
CA HIS A 258 19.36 21.32 -2.41
C HIS A 258 18.70 19.96 -2.18
N ALA A 259 18.43 19.61 -0.94
CA ALA A 259 17.59 18.48 -0.57
C ALA A 259 16.36 18.97 0.24
N SER A 260 15.53 18.03 0.64
CA SER A 260 14.28 18.26 1.36
C SER A 260 14.10 17.18 2.42
N TYR A 261 13.55 17.56 3.58
CA TYR A 261 12.94 16.60 4.50
C TYR A 261 11.63 16.06 3.93
N ALA A 262 11.13 14.95 4.47
CA ALA A 262 9.94 14.26 3.97
C ALA A 262 8.72 15.18 3.76
N HIS A 263 8.47 16.12 4.68
CA HIS A 263 7.33 17.04 4.66
C HIS A 263 7.48 18.21 3.68
N GLN A 264 8.70 18.46 3.18
CA GLN A 264 9.01 19.59 2.30
C GLN A 264 8.85 19.26 0.81
N VAL A 265 8.92 17.98 0.46
CA VAL A 265 9.04 17.51 -0.94
C VAL A 265 7.94 18.08 -1.84
N GLU A 266 6.68 18.03 -1.41
CA GLU A 266 5.55 18.55 -2.20
C GLU A 266 5.66 20.05 -2.45
N ALA A 267 5.95 20.83 -1.41
CA ALA A 267 6.08 22.29 -1.53
C ALA A 267 7.26 22.67 -2.42
N THR A 268 8.39 21.95 -2.31
CA THR A 268 9.55 22.10 -3.20
C THR A 268 9.19 21.80 -4.65
N ALA A 269 8.50 20.68 -4.92
CA ALA A 269 8.09 20.30 -6.26
C ALA A 269 7.17 21.36 -6.89
N GLU A 270 6.21 21.87 -6.13
CA GLU A 270 5.25 22.86 -6.58
C GLU A 270 5.89 24.24 -6.82
N ARG A 271 6.83 24.65 -5.98
CA ARG A 271 7.45 25.97 -6.08
C ARG A 271 8.50 26.07 -7.17
N PHE A 272 9.35 25.05 -7.33
CA PHE A 272 10.54 25.13 -8.19
C PHE A 272 10.46 24.28 -9.45
N PHE A 273 9.55 23.32 -9.49
CA PHE A 273 9.48 22.33 -10.56
C PHE A 273 8.09 22.22 -11.20
N ARG A 274 7.17 23.19 -11.01
CA ARG A 274 5.80 23.17 -11.58
C ARG A 274 5.76 23.09 -13.12
N ASP A 275 6.70 23.73 -13.79
CA ASP A 275 6.82 23.80 -15.24
C ASP A 275 7.95 22.91 -15.78
N ALA A 276 8.60 22.13 -14.91
CA ALA A 276 9.62 21.17 -15.29
C ALA A 276 9.04 19.96 -16.05
N GLY A 277 9.88 19.35 -16.88
CA GLY A 277 9.61 18.05 -17.53
C GLY A 277 9.61 16.88 -16.54
N PRO A 278 9.80 15.63 -17.01
CA PRO A 278 9.82 14.45 -16.14
C PRO A 278 10.84 14.58 -15.01
N LEU A 279 10.40 14.25 -13.79
CA LEU A 279 11.18 14.35 -12.56
C LEU A 279 11.35 12.98 -11.92
N VAL A 280 12.43 12.83 -11.16
CA VAL A 280 12.71 11.69 -10.30
C VAL A 280 12.93 12.20 -8.88
N LEU A 281 12.29 11.54 -7.92
CA LEU A 281 12.54 11.73 -6.49
C LEU A 281 13.60 10.74 -6.03
N LEU A 282 14.76 11.26 -5.63
CA LEU A 282 15.83 10.49 -5.02
C LEU A 282 15.60 10.43 -3.51
N THR A 283 15.67 9.23 -2.94
CA THR A 283 15.72 9.01 -1.48
C THR A 283 17.17 8.75 -1.09
N LEU A 284 17.72 9.59 -0.22
CA LEU A 284 19.14 9.61 0.13
C LEU A 284 19.36 9.09 1.55
N ASP A 285 20.41 8.28 1.75
CA ASP A 285 20.88 7.86 3.07
C ASP A 285 21.88 8.89 3.62
N PRO A 286 21.55 9.63 4.69
CA PRO A 286 22.47 10.59 5.31
C PRO A 286 23.80 9.98 5.75
N ARG A 287 23.81 8.70 6.17
CA ARG A 287 25.03 8.04 6.63
C ARG A 287 25.99 7.76 5.50
N ARG A 288 25.46 7.35 4.33
CA ARG A 288 26.29 7.14 3.13
C ARG A 288 26.84 8.45 2.57
N LEU A 289 26.10 9.56 2.72
CA LEU A 289 26.62 10.90 2.40
C LEU A 289 27.80 11.26 3.32
N GLU A 290 27.66 11.02 4.62
CA GLU A 290 28.72 11.26 5.61
C GLU A 290 29.95 10.39 5.34
N GLU A 291 29.77 9.08 5.10
CA GLU A 291 30.84 8.13 4.75
C GLU A 291 31.58 8.52 3.46
N ALA A 292 30.87 9.10 2.49
CA ALA A 292 31.45 9.62 1.25
C ALA A 292 32.08 11.02 1.40
N GLY A 293 32.07 11.60 2.61
CA GLY A 293 32.65 12.91 2.88
C GLY A 293 31.86 14.09 2.30
N VAL A 294 30.54 13.95 2.16
CA VAL A 294 29.61 15.00 1.70
C VAL A 294 28.86 15.58 2.90
N PRO A 295 29.28 16.75 3.45
CA PRO A 295 28.64 17.33 4.61
C PRO A 295 27.20 17.76 4.30
N VAL A 296 26.26 17.43 5.20
CA VAL A 296 24.88 17.92 5.12
C VAL A 296 24.67 19.01 6.18
N ARG A 297 24.19 20.18 5.78
CA ARG A 297 23.84 21.28 6.69
C ARG A 297 22.38 21.66 6.53
N ALA A 298 21.69 21.90 7.65
CA ALA A 298 20.33 22.40 7.65
C ALA A 298 20.35 23.92 7.75
N GLU A 299 19.93 24.61 6.70
CA GLU A 299 20.05 26.07 6.59
C GLU A 299 18.73 26.69 6.10
N PRO A 300 18.41 27.92 6.51
CA PRO A 300 17.17 28.56 6.09
C PRO A 300 17.20 28.88 4.60
N ALA A 301 16.05 28.70 3.93
CA ALA A 301 15.87 29.25 2.59
C ALA A 301 15.91 30.80 2.64
N PRO A 302 16.38 31.48 1.58
CA PRO A 302 16.40 32.94 1.53
C PRO A 302 15.03 33.55 1.87
N GLY A 303 14.98 34.39 2.92
CA GLY A 303 13.75 35.04 3.37
C GLY A 303 12.78 34.17 4.19
N GLY A 304 13.21 32.99 4.65
CA GLY A 304 12.41 32.10 5.50
C GLY A 304 13.14 31.65 6.77
N SER A 305 12.40 31.05 7.70
CA SER A 305 12.94 30.43 8.92
C SER A 305 12.99 28.90 8.86
N GLU A 306 12.32 28.30 7.88
CA GLU A 306 12.31 26.85 7.69
C GLU A 306 13.68 26.39 7.15
N LEU A 307 14.24 25.36 7.79
CA LEU A 307 15.53 24.79 7.44
C LEU A 307 15.38 23.73 6.33
N PHE A 308 16.25 23.81 5.33
CA PHE A 308 16.39 22.83 4.28
C PHE A 308 17.77 22.16 4.39
N PRO A 309 17.87 20.85 4.13
CA PRO A 309 19.16 20.17 4.06
C PRO A 309 19.87 20.52 2.76
N HIS A 310 21.14 20.91 2.86
CA HIS A 310 22.04 21.19 1.74
C HIS A 310 23.24 20.25 1.78
N LEU A 311 23.56 19.63 0.64
CA LEU A 311 24.70 18.73 0.48
C LEU A 311 25.89 19.54 -0.06
N TYR A 312 26.97 19.64 0.70
CA TYR A 312 28.18 20.38 0.34
C TYR A 312 29.17 19.48 -0.40
N GLY A 313 28.79 19.07 -1.60
CA GLY A 313 29.58 18.19 -2.48
C GLY A 313 28.70 17.51 -3.54
N PRO A 314 29.31 16.81 -4.51
CA PRO A 314 28.55 16.03 -5.48
C PRO A 314 27.82 14.90 -4.74
N LEU A 315 26.61 14.54 -5.21
CA LEU A 315 25.84 13.44 -4.66
C LEU A 315 26.39 12.09 -5.21
N PRO A 316 27.00 11.24 -4.36
CA PRO A 316 27.39 9.89 -4.74
C PRO A 316 26.16 9.01 -5.02
N LEU A 317 26.21 8.19 -6.07
CA LEU A 317 25.08 7.33 -6.45
C LEU A 317 24.81 6.25 -5.40
N GLU A 318 25.85 5.78 -4.69
CA GLU A 318 25.72 4.82 -3.60
C GLU A 318 24.92 5.36 -2.41
N ALA A 319 24.84 6.68 -2.24
CA ALA A 319 23.98 7.29 -1.21
C ALA A 319 22.50 7.31 -1.61
N VAL A 320 22.16 7.06 -2.88
CA VAL A 320 20.78 7.02 -3.37
C VAL A 320 20.18 5.63 -3.11
N LEU A 321 19.30 5.53 -2.12
CA LEU A 321 18.59 4.30 -1.77
C LEU A 321 17.53 3.93 -2.81
N ARG A 322 16.84 4.95 -3.34
CA ARG A 322 15.74 4.80 -4.31
C ARG A 322 15.70 6.00 -5.25
N ALA A 323 15.26 5.75 -6.48
CA ALA A 323 14.98 6.77 -7.49
C ALA A 323 13.60 6.50 -8.10
N ASP A 324 12.62 7.30 -7.72
CA ASP A 324 11.22 7.10 -8.07
C ASP A 324 10.73 8.13 -9.08
N PRO A 325 10.03 7.74 -10.17
CA PRO A 325 9.36 8.71 -11.03
C PRO A 325 8.41 9.58 -10.20
N TRP A 326 8.66 10.89 -10.22
CA TRP A 326 7.81 11.85 -9.53
C TRP A 326 6.54 12.07 -10.34
N ARG A 327 5.41 11.64 -9.78
CA ARG A 327 4.09 11.89 -10.35
C ARG A 327 3.45 13.01 -9.56
N ARG A 328 3.19 14.13 -10.22
CA ARG A 328 2.25 15.12 -9.68
C ARG A 328 0.90 14.43 -9.59
N GLU A 329 0.35 14.34 -8.39
CA GLU A 329 -1.08 14.08 -8.31
C GLU A 329 -1.78 15.26 -8.97
N PRO A 330 -2.88 15.04 -9.73
CA PRO A 330 -3.78 16.14 -10.01
C PRO A 330 -4.15 16.77 -8.66
N LEU A 331 -4.06 18.10 -8.55
CA LEU A 331 -4.88 18.84 -7.58
C LEU A 331 -6.29 18.28 -7.78
N GLN A 332 -6.86 17.63 -6.76
CA GLN A 332 -8.21 17.07 -6.91
C GLN A 332 -9.15 18.22 -7.28
N PRO A 333 -10.08 18.03 -8.24
CA PRO A 333 -11.24 18.91 -8.36
C PRO A 333 -12.09 18.86 -7.08
#